data_AF-A0A6J6TZ62-F1
#
_entry.id   AF-A0A6J6TZ62-F1
#
_cell.length_a   1.000
_cell.length_b   1.000
_cell.length_c   1.000
_cell.angle_alpha   90.00
_cell.angle_beta   90.00
_cell.angle_gamma   90.00
#
_symmetry.space_group_name_H-M   'P 1'
#
loop_
_entity.id
_entity.type
_entity.pdbx_description
1 polymer ?
#
loop_
_entity_poly.entity_id
_entity_poly.type
_entity_poly.pdbx_seq_one_letter_code
_entity_poly.pdbx_strand_id
1 'polypeptide(L)'
;MTDEYVGDSRPWAARKPQSYVMSGILIALAIALVWQGFSYINAGTGGLVPYFIILGGPVLAIYYTWYFSFRRFESDGPEGQ
;
A
#
# COMPACT_ATOMS: atom_id res chain seq x y z
N MET A 1 13.00 -35.66 23.29
CA MET A 1 12.56 -35.72 21.88
C MET A 1 11.24 -34.98 21.80
N THR A 2 11.33 -33.67 21.65
CA THR A 2 10.18 -32.76 21.50
C THR A 2 10.59 -31.74 20.46
N ASP A 3 10.50 -32.14 19.20
CA ASP A 3 10.68 -31.23 18.07
C ASP A 3 9.42 -30.38 17.99
N GLU A 4 9.45 -29.26 18.71
CA GLU A 4 8.48 -28.20 18.57
C GLU A 4 8.64 -27.65 17.16
N TYR A 5 7.78 -28.10 16.24
CA TYR A 5 7.62 -27.47 14.94
C TYR A 5 7.10 -26.06 15.20
N VAL A 6 8.03 -25.12 15.42
CA VAL A 6 7.78 -23.68 15.37
C VAL A 6 7.42 -23.36 13.93
N GLY A 7 6.18 -23.66 13.56
CA GLY A 7 5.60 -23.25 12.30
C GLY A 7 5.62 -21.73 12.28
N ASP A 8 6.51 -21.18 11.46
CA ASP A 8 6.70 -19.74 11.26
C ASP A 8 5.35 -19.01 11.26
N SER A 9 5.00 -18.38 12.40
CA SER A 9 3.73 -17.70 12.68
C SER A 9 3.56 -16.41 11.86
N ARG A 10 4.43 -16.16 10.88
CA ARG A 10 4.31 -15.04 9.96
C ARG A 10 3.12 -15.29 9.02
N PRO A 11 2.19 -14.31 8.89
CA PRO A 11 1.07 -14.43 7.97
C PRO A 11 1.59 -14.74 6.56
N TRP A 12 0.91 -15.63 5.84
CA TRP A 12 1.34 -16.17 4.55
C TRP A 12 1.78 -15.07 3.55
N ALA A 13 1.08 -13.93 3.55
CA ALA A 13 1.41 -12.75 2.73
C ALA A 13 2.76 -12.07 3.05
N ALA A 14 3.35 -12.31 4.23
CA ALA A 14 4.64 -11.74 4.64
C ALA A 14 5.85 -12.58 4.21
N ARG A 15 5.63 -13.76 3.59
CA ARG A 15 6.71 -14.63 3.11
C ARG A 15 7.34 -14.06 1.83
N LYS A 16 8.68 -13.98 1.80
CA LYS A 16 9.51 -13.23 0.82
C LYS A 16 9.84 -13.97 -0.51
N PRO A 17 8.88 -14.69 -1.12
CA PRO A 17 8.72 -14.34 -2.53
C PRO A 17 7.32 -13.81 -2.84
N GLN A 18 6.34 -14.18 -2.03
CA GLN A 18 4.94 -13.87 -2.27
C GLN A 18 4.59 -12.39 -2.04
N SER A 19 5.29 -11.73 -1.12
CA SER A 19 5.13 -10.30 -0.89
C SER A 19 5.41 -9.47 -2.17
N TYR A 20 6.38 -9.87 -2.99
CA TYR A 20 6.69 -9.19 -4.26
C TYR A 20 5.59 -9.39 -5.30
N VAL A 21 5.02 -10.61 -5.37
CA VAL A 21 3.91 -10.91 -6.29
C VAL A 21 2.67 -10.10 -5.92
N MET A 22 2.31 -10.06 -4.64
CA MET A 22 1.18 -9.26 -4.16
C MET A 22 1.40 -7.76 -4.39
N SER A 23 2.62 -7.27 -4.15
CA SER A 23 2.97 -5.87 -4.45
C SER A 23 2.85 -5.56 -5.94
N GLY A 24 3.32 -6.44 -6.81
CA GLY A 24 3.17 -6.31 -8.26
C GLY A 24 1.70 -6.28 -8.71
N ILE A 25 0.86 -7.16 -8.17
CA ILE A 25 -0.58 -7.17 -8.45
C ILE A 25 -1.23 -5.85 -8.01
N LEU A 26 -0.92 -5.36 -6.80
CA LEU A 26 -1.47 -4.11 -6.30
C LEU A 26 -1.04 -2.91 -7.15
N ILE A 27 0.21 -2.89 -7.62
CA ILE A 27 0.69 -1.84 -8.54
C ILE A 27 -0.08 -1.89 -9.87
N ALA A 28 -0.26 -3.08 -10.45
CA ALA A 28 -1.02 -3.24 -11.69
C ALA A 28 -2.48 -2.79 -11.53
N LEU A 29 -3.12 -3.13 -10.41
CA LEU A 29 -4.46 -2.68 -10.04
C LEU A 29 -4.54 -1.16 -9.90
N ALA A 30 -3.56 -0.55 -9.23
CA ALA A 30 -3.51 0.91 -9.08
C ALA A 30 -3.42 1.60 -10.45
N ILE A 31 -2.57 1.10 -11.36
CA ILE A 31 -2.44 1.63 -12.72
C ILE A 31 -3.78 1.50 -13.49
N ALA A 32 -4.44 0.34 -13.39
CA ALA A 32 -5.71 0.12 -14.07
C ALA A 32 -6.81 1.08 -13.59
N LEU A 33 -6.87 1.35 -12.28
CA LEU A 33 -7.84 2.30 -11.70
C LEU A 33 -7.57 3.74 -12.14
N VAL A 34 -6.29 4.14 -12.19
CA VAL A 34 -5.90 5.47 -12.71
C VAL A 34 -6.29 5.61 -14.18
N TRP A 35 -6.02 4.58 -14.99
CA TRP A 35 -6.41 4.55 -16.41
C TRP A 35 -7.92 4.69 -16.59
N GLN A 36 -8.69 3.96 -15.79
CA GLN A 36 -10.15 4.04 -15.81
C GLN A 36 -10.65 5.44 -15.43
N GLY A 37 -10.01 6.10 -14.46
CA GLY A 37 -10.29 7.49 -14.11
C GLY A 37 -10.09 8.44 -15.30
N PHE A 38 -8.98 8.32 -16.03
CA PHE A 38 -8.75 9.10 -17.25
C PHE A 38 -9.79 8.81 -18.33
N SER A 39 -10.21 7.55 -18.48
CA SER A 39 -11.27 7.18 -19.42
C SER A 39 -12.61 7.87 -19.09
N TYR A 40 -12.98 7.95 -17.81
CA TYR A 40 -14.20 8.65 -17.39
C TYR A 40 -14.12 10.15 -17.62
N ILE A 41 -12.95 10.75 -17.36
CA ILE A 41 -12.69 12.17 -17.66
C ILE A 41 -12.87 12.44 -19.15
N ASN A 42 -12.26 11.60 -20.01
CA ASN A 42 -12.28 11.80 -21.45
C ASN A 42 -13.68 11.58 -22.05
N ALA A 43 -14.47 10.69 -21.43
CA ALA A 43 -15.87 10.46 -21.79
C ALA A 43 -16.82 11.54 -21.24
N GLY A 44 -16.33 12.58 -20.56
CA GLY A 44 -17.14 13.65 -19.99
C GLY A 44 -18.13 13.19 -18.92
N THR A 45 -17.93 11.99 -18.36
CA THR A 45 -18.86 11.34 -17.42
C THR A 45 -18.27 11.37 -16.01
N GLY A 46 -19.04 11.87 -15.04
CA GLY A 46 -18.64 11.92 -13.62
C GLY A 46 -18.22 13.28 -13.07
N GLY A 47 -18.20 14.35 -13.89
CA GLY A 47 -17.93 15.71 -13.42
C GLY A 47 -16.56 15.86 -12.75
N LEU A 48 -16.52 16.40 -11.53
CA LEU A 48 -15.26 16.60 -10.78
C LEU A 48 -14.76 15.34 -10.04
N VAL A 49 -15.61 14.33 -9.85
CA VAL A 49 -15.29 13.14 -9.02
C VAL A 49 -14.05 12.38 -9.52
N PRO A 50 -13.89 12.09 -10.83
CA PRO A 50 -12.70 11.39 -11.33
C PRO A 50 -11.40 12.13 -11.03
N TYR A 51 -11.41 13.47 -11.06
CA TYR A 51 -10.24 14.29 -10.77
C TYR A 51 -9.83 14.18 -9.30
N PHE A 52 -10.80 14.18 -8.38
CA PHE A 52 -10.51 14.00 -6.96
C PHE A 52 -9.95 12.61 -6.66
N ILE A 53 -10.37 11.57 -7.40
CA ILE A 53 -9.81 10.22 -7.24
C ILE A 53 -8.37 10.15 -7.77
N ILE A 54 -8.11 10.70 -8.96
CA ILE A 54 -6.78 10.68 -9.57
C ILE A 54 -5.77 11.52 -8.78
N LEU A 55 -6.18 12.66 -8.23
CA LEU A 55 -5.29 13.52 -7.41
C LEU A 55 -5.25 13.06 -5.95
N GLY A 56 -6.39 12.71 -5.37
CA GLY A 56 -6.51 12.33 -3.97
C GLY A 56 -5.78 11.03 -3.63
N GLY A 57 -5.80 10.04 -4.54
CA GLY A 57 -5.10 8.76 -4.35
C GLY A 57 -3.59 8.92 -4.12
N PRO A 58 -2.84 9.55 -5.05
CA PRO A 58 -1.42 9.83 -4.89
C PRO A 58 -1.11 10.70 -3.67
N VAL A 59 -1.92 11.73 -3.41
CA VAL A 59 -1.73 12.62 -2.24
C VAL A 59 -1.84 11.85 -0.93
N LEU A 60 -2.87 11.03 -0.77
CA LEU A 60 -3.04 10.17 0.41
C LEU A 60 -1.93 9.14 0.51
N ALA A 61 -1.53 8.51 -0.60
CA ALA A 61 -0.44 7.54 -0.61
C ALA A 61 0.89 8.17 -0.17
N ILE A 62 1.22 9.37 -0.66
CA ILE A 62 2.40 10.14 -0.25
C ILE A 62 2.30 10.50 1.23
N TYR A 63 1.15 11.02 1.67
CA TYR A 63 0.94 11.40 3.07
C TYR A 63 1.11 10.22 4.03
N TYR A 64 0.48 9.07 3.75
CA TYR A 64 0.60 7.88 4.57
C TYR A 64 1.99 7.26 4.51
N THR A 65 2.63 7.27 3.34
CA THR A 65 4.03 6.82 3.22
C THR A 65 4.93 7.70 4.09
N TRP A 66 4.77 9.02 4.06
CA TRP A 66 5.54 9.93 4.90
C TRP A 66 5.25 9.69 6.39
N TYR A 67 3.98 9.61 6.77
CA TYR A 67 3.54 9.40 8.14
C TYR A 67 4.10 8.09 8.72
N PHE A 68 3.96 6.97 8.01
CA PHE A 68 4.39 5.66 8.52
C PHE A 68 5.88 5.39 8.33
N SER A 69 6.53 6.00 7.33
CA SER A 69 7.96 5.82 7.12
C SER A 69 8.78 6.74 8.01
N PHE A 70 8.43 8.02 8.15
CA PHE A 70 9.26 8.96 8.92
C PHE A 70 8.83 9.03 10.39
N ARG A 71 7.53 9.04 10.69
CA ARG A 71 7.06 9.25 12.08
C ARG A 71 7.23 8.04 13.00
N ARG A 72 7.44 6.85 12.44
CA ARG A 72 7.68 5.63 13.22
C ARG A 72 9.11 5.57 13.80
N PHE A 73 10.03 6.41 13.31
CA PHE A 73 11.40 6.49 13.83
C PHE A 73 11.54 7.39 15.06
N GLU A 74 10.54 8.21 15.40
CA GLU A 74 10.55 9.02 16.63
C GLU A 74 10.07 8.26 17.88
N SER A 75 9.48 7.06 17.74
CA SER A 75 8.92 6.30 18.88
C SER A 75 9.86 5.23 19.47
N ASP A 76 11.04 5.01 18.88
CA ASP A 76 12.09 4.16 19.43
C ASP A 76 13.23 5.03 20.00
N GLY A 77 12.87 5.97 20.89
CA GLY A 77 13.85 6.64 21.73
C GLY A 77 14.49 5.65 22.71
N PRO A 78 15.81 5.73 22.99
CA PRO A 78 16.54 4.74 23.77
C PRO A 78 16.29 4.88 25.28
N GLU A 79 15.07 4.63 25.77
CA GLU A 79 14.77 4.61 27.22
C GLU A 79 13.85 3.45 27.60
N GLY A 80 14.34 2.23 27.39
CA GLY A 80 13.69 0.99 27.78
C GLY A 80 14.65 -0.10 28.25
N GLN A 81 15.77 0.30 28.88
CA GLN A 81 16.61 -0.58 29.70
C GLN A 81 16.50 -0.14 31.16
#